data_AF-A0A6B3GNW7-F1
#
_entry.id   AF-A0A6B3GNW7-F1
#
_cell.length_a   1.000
_cell.length_b   1.000
_cell.length_c   1.000
_cell.angle_alpha   90.00
_cell.angle_beta   90.00
_cell.angle_gamma   90.00
#
_symmetry.space_group_name_H-M   'P 1'
#
loop_
_entity.id
_entity.type
_entity.pdbx_description
1 polymer ?
#
loop_
_entity_poly.entity_id
_entity_poly.type
_entity_poly.pdbx_seq_one_letter_code
_entity_poly.pdbx_strand_id
1 'polypeptide(L)' 'RRMGERHRPVATLPPDELHALQIRAAAEQSASLQAYLRRTTDPAAVVESAWPVIPRMR' A
#
# COMPACT_ATOMS: atom_id res chain seq x y z
N ARG A 1 -8.68 -12.50 -11.10
CA ARG A 1 -9.95 -12.26 -10.37
C ARG A 1 -9.97 -10.81 -9.93
N ARG A 2 -11.08 -10.06 -10.08
CA ARG A 2 -11.09 -8.64 -9.72
C ARG A 2 -11.22 -8.52 -8.20
N MET A 3 -10.41 -7.68 -7.56
CA MET A 3 -10.41 -7.57 -6.09
C MET A 3 -11.78 -7.15 -5.54
N GLY A 4 -12.52 -6.30 -6.24
CA GLY A 4 -13.87 -5.91 -5.86
C GLY A 4 -14.89 -7.05 -5.91
N GLU A 5 -14.75 -8.03 -6.81
CA GLU A 5 -15.64 -9.20 -6.86
C GLU A 5 -15.50 -10.08 -5.61
N ARG A 6 -14.27 -10.17 -5.08
CA ARG A 6 -13.96 -10.98 -3.90
C ARG A 6 -14.24 -10.23 -2.60
N HIS A 7 -14.06 -8.91 -2.60
CA HIS A 7 -14.16 -8.06 -1.41
C HIS A 7 -15.24 -7.00 -1.62
N ARG A 8 -16.51 -7.40 -1.41
CA ARG A 8 -17.68 -6.54 -1.60
C ARG A 8 -17.57 -5.16 -0.92
N PRO A 9 -17.06 -5.03 0.33
CA PRO A 9 -16.92 -3.71 0.96
C PRO A 9 -16.03 -2.74 0.17
N VAL A 10 -14.98 -3.25 -0.50
CA VAL A 10 -14.09 -2.43 -1.33
C VAL A 10 -14.77 -2.04 -2.64
N ALA A 11 -15.61 -2.94 -3.20
CA ALA A 11 -16.33 -2.67 -4.44
C ALA A 11 -17.45 -1.64 -4.32
N THR A 12 -17.98 -1.42 -3.11
CA THR A 12 -19.08 -0.49 -2.84
C THR A 12 -18.61 0.90 -2.44
N LEU A 13 -17.30 1.11 -2.23
CA LEU A 13 -16.78 2.42 -1.85
C LEU A 13 -16.88 3.41 -3.02
N PRO A 14 -17.31 4.66 -2.75
CA PRO A 14 -17.12 5.77 -3.66
C PRO A 14 -15.64 5.90 -4.10
N PRO A 15 -15.35 6.35 -5.33
CA PRO A 15 -13.98 6.42 -5.83
C PRO A 15 -13.00 7.23 -4.97
N ASP A 16 -13.45 8.34 -4.39
CA ASP A 16 -12.69 9.21 -3.49
C ASP A 16 -12.40 8.52 -2.15
N GLU A 17 -13.38 7.83 -1.57
CA GLU A 17 -13.18 7.04 -0.35
C GLU A 17 -12.26 5.84 -0.59
N LEU A 18 -12.40 5.19 -1.75
CA LEU A 18 -11.51 4.10 -2.16
C LEU A 18 -10.07 4.62 -2.32
N HIS A 19 -9.90 5.79 -2.93
CA HIS A 19 -8.58 6.40 -3.07
C HIS A 19 -7.96 6.76 -1.71
N ALA A 20 -8.74 7.35 -0.81
CA ALA A 20 -8.29 7.64 0.55
C ALA A 20 -7.92 6.36 1.32
N LEU A 21 -8.68 5.28 1.15
CA LEU A 21 -8.36 3.97 1.71
C LEU A 21 -7.05 3.42 1.14
N GLN A 22 -6.83 3.53 -0.17
CA GLN A 22 -5.59 3.07 -0.81
C GLN A 22 -4.36 3.79 -0.27
N ILE A 23 -4.43 5.11 -0.08
CA ILE A 23 -3.34 5.91 0.50
C ILE A 23 -2.99 5.43 1.90
N ARG A 24 -3.99 5.32 2.80
CA ARG A 24 -3.76 4.87 4.18
C ARG A 24 -3.21 3.44 4.22
N ALA A 25 -3.82 2.54 3.45
CA ALA A 25 -3.42 1.15 3.40
C ALA A 25 -1.99 0.97 2.87
N ALA A 26 -1.57 1.76 1.87
CA ALA A 26 -0.21 1.75 1.37
C ALA A 26 0.79 2.21 2.45
N ALA A 27 0.49 3.31 3.13
CA ALA A 27 1.36 3.83 4.20
C ALA A 27 1.54 2.80 5.34
N GLU A 28 0.45 2.20 5.79
CA GLU A 28 0.46 1.19 6.86
C GLU A 28 1.24 -0.07 6.46
N GLN A 29 1.01 -0.58 5.23
CA GLN A 29 1.70 -1.76 4.73
C GLN A 29 3.20 -1.52 4.54
N SER A 30 3.58 -0.39 3.95
CA SER A 30 4.99 -0.02 3.75
C SER A 30 5.72 0.15 5.07
N ALA A 31 5.09 0.78 6.08
CA ALA A 31 5.68 0.91 7.41
C ALA A 31 5.92 -0.45 8.07
N SER A 32 4.94 -1.35 8.02
CA SER A 32 5.04 -2.71 8.56
C SER A 32 6.16 -3.53 7.87
N LEU A 33 6.20 -3.48 6.53
CA LEU A 33 7.22 -4.16 5.75
C LEU A 33 8.62 -3.60 6.04
N GLN A 34 8.78 -2.28 6.07
CA GLN A 34 10.06 -1.65 6.38
C GLN A 34 10.56 -2.06 7.77
N ALA A 35 9.68 -2.07 8.78
CA ALA A 35 10.03 -2.50 10.13
C ALA A 35 10.48 -3.98 10.15
N TYR A 36 9.80 -4.85 9.41
CA TYR A 36 10.21 -6.25 9.25
C TYR A 36 11.60 -6.35 8.62
N LEU A 37 11.84 -5.69 7.48
CA LEU A 37 13.11 -5.74 6.76
C LEU A 37 14.29 -5.22 7.59
N ARG A 38 14.08 -4.14 8.33
CA ARG A 38 15.10 -3.59 9.26
C ARG A 38 15.48 -4.55 10.36
N ARG A 39 14.52 -5.37 10.81
CA ARG A 39 14.77 -6.38 11.84
C ARG A 39 15.44 -7.64 11.30
N THR A 40 15.16 -8.04 10.06
CA THR A 40 15.54 -9.38 9.56
C THR A 40 16.64 -9.39 8.51
N THR A 41 16.88 -8.30 7.79
CA THR A 41 17.67 -8.35 6.55
C THR A 41 18.58 -7.15 6.37
N ASP A 42 18.04 -5.93 6.38
CA ASP A 42 18.78 -4.71 6.14
C ASP A 42 18.31 -3.61 7.10
N PRO A 43 19.09 -3.28 8.15
CA PRO A 43 18.77 -2.22 9.10
C PRO A 43 18.53 -0.84 8.46
N ALA A 44 19.06 -0.59 7.26
CA ALA A 44 18.89 0.65 6.52
C ALA A 44 17.73 0.61 5.51
N ALA A 45 16.96 -0.49 5.44
CA ALA A 45 15.88 -0.64 4.46
C ALA A 45 14.92 0.55 4.46
N VAL A 46 14.58 1.01 3.25
CA VAL A 46 13.58 2.04 2.98
C VAL A 46 12.54 1.47 2.03
N VAL A 47 11.26 1.58 2.40
CA VAL A 47 10.12 1.18 1.57
C VAL A 47 9.28 2.42 1.29
N GLU A 48 9.02 2.71 0.02
CA GLU A 48 8.15 3.82 -0.38
C GLU A 48 6.73 3.61 0.16
N SER A 49 6.17 4.65 0.77
CA SER A 49 4.84 4.64 1.40
C SER A 49 3.77 5.32 0.54
N ALA A 50 4.19 6.12 -0.43
CA ALA A 50 3.29 6.89 -1.28
C ALA A 50 2.48 5.99 -2.23
N TRP A 51 1.20 6.34 -2.35
CA TRP A 51 0.31 5.81 -3.37
C TRP A 51 -0.28 6.96 -4.21
N PRO A 52 -0.41 6.81 -5.54
CA PRO A 52 0.05 5.68 -6.33
C PRO A 52 1.57 5.62 -6.41
N VAL A 53 2.13 4.41 -6.47
CA VAL A 53 3.57 4.25 -6.74
C VAL A 53 3.84 4.75 -8.15
N ILE A 54 4.50 5.90 -8.26
CA ILE A 54 4.97 6.41 -9.54
C ILE A 54 6.31 5.73 -9.83
N PRO A 55 6.41 4.88 -10.88
CA PRO A 55 7.67 4.25 -11.21
C PRO A 55 8.73 5.30 -11.46
N ARG A 56 9.89 5.16 -10.82
CA ARG A 56 11.04 5.99 -11.12
C ARG A 56 11.47 5.67 -12.56
N MET A 57 11.35 6.63 -13.47
CA MET A 57 11.89 6.48 -14.82
C MET A 57 13.40 6.25 -14.69
N ARG A 58 13.88 5.20 -15.37
CA ARG A 58 15.28 4.80 -15.37
C ARG A 58 16.10 5.68 -16.30
#